data_AF-A0AA38HTC9-F1
#
_entry.id   AF-A0AA38HTC9-F1
#
_cell.length_a   1.000
_cell.length_b   1.000
_cell.length_c   1.000
_cell.angle_alpha   90.00
_cell.angle_beta   90.00
_cell.angle_gamma   90.00
#
_symmetry.space_group_name_H-M   'P 1'
#
loop_
_entity.id
_entity.type
_entity.pdbx_description
1 polymer ?
#
loop_
_entity_poly.entity_id
_entity_poly.type
_entity_poly.pdbx_seq_one_letter_code
_entity_poly.pdbx_strand_id
1 'polypeptide(L)'
;MFFELYWQYFVTGLVLYGVARIIYAYIGKKGTVSYGKQKKDDEFKTPDQIAEVANEVSDESDEDITPALPSNLPHIPLNYKKFPADETLRRAKEFYELMNQRRTVRSFSSEAVPMDVIKNIIKTAGTAPSGAHTEPWTYAVVTSLEMKQKIREIIEEEEEINYKKRMGKVWTTDLKPFKTNWVKEYLTEAPCLILVFKQMYSFRADQKKKLHYYNEQSVSIATGILLTAVHYAGLVSLTSTPLNCGPAIRTLLGRPSSEKLTLLLPVGYPSKDCLVPDLERKPLEEIMGYLKRNYRARSPVPRKSTQQRSHRDIKRPSTLGNMFPCENKAANEVKIRNLIRSSSSTTYTEKINGTPVVITTGIGAEISIVPIGYVRAEDTETIPETIRLEIVAV
;
A
#
# COMPACT_ATOMS: atom_id res chain seq x y z
N MET A 1 19.54 0.27 83.59
CA MET A 1 18.44 1.26 83.41
C MET A 1 18.05 1.50 81.96
N PHE A 2 18.99 1.62 81.01
CA PHE A 2 18.62 1.84 79.59
C PHE A 2 17.84 0.68 78.96
N PHE A 3 18.29 -0.56 79.17
CA PHE A 3 17.63 -1.73 78.58
C PHE A 3 16.22 -1.98 79.14
N GLU A 4 16.04 -1.79 80.46
CA GLU A 4 14.74 -1.87 81.16
C GLU A 4 13.70 -0.88 80.63
N LEU A 5 14.12 0.33 80.25
CA LEU A 5 13.19 1.38 79.81
C LEU A 5 12.86 1.29 78.31
N TYR A 6 13.74 0.71 77.49
CA TYR A 6 13.63 0.77 76.03
C TYR A 6 13.45 -0.58 75.32
N TRP A 7 13.45 -1.72 76.03
CA TRP A 7 13.30 -3.03 75.39
C TRP A 7 11.99 -3.16 74.61
N GLN A 8 10.92 -2.51 75.08
CA GLN A 8 9.62 -2.49 74.39
C GLN A 8 9.72 -1.85 73.00
N TYR A 9 10.47 -0.75 72.86
CA TYR A 9 10.71 -0.10 71.57
C TYR A 9 11.50 -0.99 70.61
N PHE A 10 12.47 -1.74 71.15
CA PHE A 10 13.27 -2.70 70.38
C PHE A 10 12.42 -3.86 69.87
N VAL A 11 11.51 -4.39 70.70
CA VAL A 11 10.56 -5.45 70.32
C VAL A 11 9.56 -4.93 69.30
N THR A 12 8.99 -3.73 69.48
CA THR A 12 8.11 -3.13 68.46
C THR A 12 8.84 -2.87 67.15
N GLY A 13 10.11 -2.46 67.19
CA GLY A 13 10.94 -2.30 65.99
C GLY A 13 11.15 -3.61 65.24
N LEU A 14 11.42 -4.71 65.96
CA LEU A 14 11.57 -6.04 65.38
C LEU A 14 10.25 -6.57 64.78
N VAL A 15 9.12 -6.32 65.44
CA VAL A 15 7.79 -6.70 64.94
C VAL A 15 7.45 -5.90 63.68
N LEU A 16 7.66 -4.57 63.68
CA LEU A 16 7.43 -3.72 62.50
C LEU A 16 8.33 -4.12 61.34
N TYR A 17 9.60 -4.45 61.59
CA TYR A 17 10.51 -4.96 60.57
C TYR A 17 10.06 -6.31 60.01
N GLY A 18 9.59 -7.23 60.86
CA GLY A 18 9.02 -8.51 60.45
C GLY A 18 7.77 -8.34 59.58
N VAL A 19 6.85 -7.47 59.97
CA VAL A 19 5.64 -7.14 59.19
C VAL A 19 6.01 -6.49 57.87
N ALA A 20 6.95 -5.55 57.84
CA ALA A 20 7.44 -4.93 56.61
C ALA A 20 8.09 -5.96 55.67
N ARG A 21 8.84 -6.93 56.19
CA ARG A 21 9.42 -8.04 55.41
C ARG A 21 8.36 -8.98 54.85
N ILE A 22 7.30 -9.27 55.61
CA ILE A 22 6.17 -10.09 55.14
C ILE A 22 5.39 -9.34 54.05
N ILE A 23 5.11 -8.04 54.25
CA ILE A 23 4.45 -7.19 53.25
C ILE A 23 5.33 -7.09 51.99
N TYR A 24 6.64 -6.89 52.12
CA TYR A 24 7.57 -6.86 50.99
C TYR A 24 7.61 -8.20 50.25
N ALA A 25 7.59 -9.33 50.95
CA ALA A 25 7.51 -10.66 50.33
C ALA A 25 6.15 -10.92 49.67
N TYR A 26 5.06 -10.39 50.23
CA TYR A 26 3.71 -10.52 49.70
C TYR A 26 3.49 -9.64 48.46
N ILE A 27 4.01 -8.40 48.48
CA ILE A 27 4.06 -7.51 47.32
C ILE A 27 5.02 -8.04 46.27
N GLY A 28 6.18 -8.59 46.67
CA GLY A 28 7.13 -9.25 45.78
C GLY A 28 6.56 -10.49 45.08
N LYS A 29 5.69 -11.26 45.74
CA LYS A 29 4.95 -12.38 45.13
C LYS A 29 3.80 -11.95 44.20
N LYS A 30 3.25 -10.74 44.36
CA LYS A 30 2.31 -10.12 43.40
C LYS A 30 2.99 -9.23 42.36
N GLY A 31 4.31 -9.07 42.44
CA GLY A 31 5.10 -8.08 41.70
C GLY A 31 6.20 -8.65 40.80
N THR A 32 6.31 -9.97 40.65
CA THR A 32 7.03 -10.55 39.50
C THR A 32 6.07 -10.67 38.34
N VAL A 33 5.66 -9.53 37.79
CA VAL A 33 5.40 -9.46 36.36
C VAL A 33 6.75 -9.75 35.74
N SER A 34 6.96 -11.00 35.36
CA SER A 34 7.98 -11.35 34.39
C SER A 34 7.87 -10.33 33.27
N TYR A 35 8.91 -9.52 33.07
CA TYR A 35 9.16 -8.86 31.80
C TYR A 35 9.42 -9.99 30.78
N GLY A 36 8.37 -10.75 30.48
CA GLY A 36 8.32 -11.58 29.31
C GLY A 36 8.49 -10.61 28.17
N LYS A 37 9.51 -10.87 27.34
CA LYS A 37 9.66 -10.30 26.00
C LYS A 37 8.29 -9.85 25.51
N GLN A 38 8.08 -8.54 25.47
CA GLN A 38 6.96 -7.98 24.73
C GLN A 38 7.01 -8.63 23.36
N LYS A 39 6.01 -9.44 23.03
CA LYS A 39 5.83 -9.92 21.66
C LYS A 39 5.81 -8.65 20.82
N LYS A 40 6.72 -8.56 19.85
CA LYS A 40 6.72 -7.53 18.82
C LYS A 40 5.41 -7.66 18.03
N ASP A 41 4.31 -7.16 18.57
CA ASP A 41 3.00 -7.19 17.90
C ASP A 41 2.86 -6.06 16.87
N ASP A 42 3.91 -5.25 16.71
CA ASP A 42 4.01 -4.16 15.73
C ASP A 42 4.90 -4.52 14.53
N GLU A 43 5.31 -5.79 14.41
CA GLU A 43 6.02 -6.28 13.23
C GLU A 43 5.02 -6.60 12.11
N PHE A 44 5.33 -6.16 10.89
CA PHE A 44 4.57 -6.48 9.69
C PHE A 44 4.45 -8.00 9.55
N LYS A 45 3.23 -8.53 9.67
CA LYS A 45 3.02 -9.97 9.51
C LYS A 45 3.23 -10.35 8.05
N THR A 46 4.18 -11.26 7.80
CA THR A 46 4.37 -11.84 6.47
C THR A 46 3.11 -12.61 6.04
N PRO A 47 2.89 -12.86 4.74
CA PRO A 47 1.80 -13.72 4.28
C PRO A 47 1.78 -15.08 5.00
N ASP A 48 2.95 -15.66 5.26
CA ASP A 48 3.09 -16.92 6.00
C ASP A 48 2.62 -16.77 7.46
N GLN A 49 2.97 -15.67 8.14
CA GLN A 49 2.49 -15.39 9.49
C GLN A 49 0.98 -15.10 9.54
N ILE A 50 0.40 -14.54 8.48
CA ILE A 50 -1.06 -14.36 8.37
C ILE A 50 -1.73 -15.73 8.22
N ALA A 51 -1.15 -16.63 7.42
CA ALA A 51 -1.65 -17.99 7.25
C ALA A 51 -1.53 -18.82 8.53
N GLU A 52 -0.41 -18.72 9.26
CA GLU A 52 -0.23 -19.37 10.56
C GLU A 52 -1.27 -18.92 11.58
N VAL A 53 -1.53 -17.61 11.69
CA VAL A 53 -2.58 -17.08 12.57
C VAL A 53 -3.99 -17.53 12.15
N ALA A 54 -4.23 -17.71 10.85
CA ALA A 54 -5.50 -18.26 10.38
C ALA A 54 -5.69 -19.73 10.83
N ASN A 55 -4.62 -20.52 10.80
CA ASN A 55 -4.62 -21.92 11.23
C ASN A 55 -4.65 -22.09 12.76
N GLU A 56 -4.05 -21.16 13.54
CA GLU A 56 -4.13 -21.17 15.01
C GLU A 56 -5.53 -20.83 15.55
N VAL A 57 -6.38 -20.18 14.74
CA VAL A 57 -7.77 -19.85 15.12
C VAL A 57 -8.73 -21.01 14.81
N SER A 58 -8.30 -22.02 14.04
CA SER A 58 -9.07 -23.22 13.72
C SER A 58 -8.67 -24.40 14.62
N ASP A 59 -9.09 -24.37 15.88
CA ASP A 59 -9.30 -25.61 16.68
C ASP A 59 -10.64 -26.29 16.29
N GLU A 60 -11.35 -25.73 15.29
CA GLU A 60 -12.62 -26.22 14.77
C GLU A 60 -12.40 -27.33 13.73
N SER A 61 -13.28 -28.34 13.71
CA SER A 61 -13.29 -29.35 12.66
C SER A 61 -13.58 -28.70 11.30
N ASP A 62 -13.10 -29.27 10.19
CA ASP A 62 -13.34 -28.73 8.83
C ASP A 62 -14.85 -28.54 8.53
N GLU A 63 -15.73 -29.27 9.24
CA GLU A 63 -17.20 -29.19 9.12
C GLU A 63 -17.80 -27.93 9.79
N ASP A 64 -17.08 -27.28 10.71
CA ASP A 64 -17.56 -26.11 11.48
C ASP A 64 -17.13 -24.75 10.88
N ILE A 65 -16.28 -24.77 9.85
CA ILE A 65 -15.72 -23.59 9.21
C ILE A 65 -16.74 -22.99 8.24
N THR A 66 -17.30 -21.83 8.59
CA THR A 66 -18.26 -21.10 7.76
C THR A 66 -17.67 -19.79 7.21
N PRO A 67 -17.86 -19.47 5.93
CA PRO A 67 -17.32 -18.24 5.34
C PRO A 67 -17.93 -16.99 5.98
N ALA A 68 -17.16 -15.90 6.05
CA ALA A 68 -17.59 -14.62 6.62
C ALA A 68 -18.74 -13.95 5.85
N LEU A 69 -18.86 -14.28 4.56
CA LEU A 69 -19.95 -13.86 3.68
C LEU A 69 -20.79 -15.08 3.28
N PRO A 70 -22.07 -14.89 2.91
CA PRO A 70 -22.91 -15.99 2.43
C PRO A 70 -22.27 -16.73 1.25
N SER A 71 -22.24 -18.07 1.31
CA SER A 71 -21.67 -18.90 0.23
C SER A 71 -22.39 -18.74 -1.12
N ASN A 72 -23.66 -18.35 -1.09
CA ASN A 72 -24.52 -18.15 -2.26
C ASN A 72 -24.65 -16.67 -2.65
N LEU A 73 -23.60 -15.87 -2.45
CA LEU A 73 -23.61 -14.44 -2.80
C LEU A 73 -23.88 -14.26 -4.31
N PRO A 74 -24.92 -13.49 -4.72
CA PRO A 74 -25.22 -13.28 -6.13
C PRO A 74 -24.14 -12.41 -6.78
N HIS A 75 -23.65 -12.85 -7.94
CA HIS A 75 -22.79 -12.03 -8.79
C HIS A 75 -23.67 -11.23 -9.76
N ILE A 76 -23.43 -9.92 -9.82
CA ILE A 76 -24.17 -8.98 -10.68
C ILE A 76 -23.27 -8.45 -11.82
N PRO A 77 -23.84 -8.08 -12.98
CA PRO A 77 -23.07 -7.43 -14.04
C PRO A 77 -22.42 -6.13 -13.57
N LEU A 78 -21.14 -5.92 -13.92
CA LEU A 78 -20.44 -4.68 -13.63
C LEU A 78 -20.99 -3.54 -14.51
N ASN A 79 -21.50 -2.49 -13.89
CA ASN A 79 -21.85 -1.25 -14.58
C ASN A 79 -20.57 -0.42 -14.85
N TYR A 80 -19.93 -0.67 -15.99
CA TYR A 80 -18.67 -0.04 -16.37
C TYR A 80 -18.86 0.98 -17.50
N LYS A 81 -18.30 2.18 -17.32
CA LYS A 81 -18.25 3.22 -18.35
C LYS A 81 -16.86 3.26 -18.99
N LYS A 82 -16.78 2.92 -20.27
CA LYS A 82 -15.57 3.10 -21.09
C LYS A 82 -15.54 4.51 -21.67
N PHE A 83 -14.38 5.18 -21.58
CA PHE A 83 -14.13 6.46 -22.24
C PHE A 83 -13.33 6.25 -23.53
N PRO A 84 -13.44 7.17 -24.51
CA PRO A 84 -12.49 7.27 -25.63
C PRO A 84 -11.04 7.39 -25.16
N ALA A 85 -10.08 7.02 -26.02
CA ALA A 85 -8.67 6.96 -25.65
C ALA A 85 -8.07 8.35 -25.34
N ASP A 86 -8.44 9.35 -26.13
CA ASP A 86 -8.08 10.76 -25.95
C ASP A 86 -8.64 11.33 -24.63
N GLU A 87 -9.90 11.05 -24.31
CA GLU A 87 -10.49 11.45 -23.03
C GLU A 87 -9.81 10.76 -21.85
N THR A 88 -9.51 9.47 -21.98
CA THR A 88 -8.79 8.72 -20.94
C THR A 88 -7.42 9.33 -20.65
N LEU A 89 -6.67 9.67 -21.71
CA LEU A 89 -5.36 10.32 -21.59
C LEU A 89 -5.47 11.71 -20.93
N ARG A 90 -6.44 12.53 -21.37
CA ARG A 90 -6.66 13.87 -20.81
C ARG A 90 -6.95 13.79 -19.31
N ARG A 91 -7.90 12.95 -18.90
CA ARG A 91 -8.28 12.77 -17.50
C ARG A 91 -7.12 12.27 -16.64
N ALA A 92 -6.31 11.35 -17.16
CA ALA A 92 -5.13 10.86 -16.46
C ALA A 92 -4.10 11.98 -16.22
N LYS A 93 -3.86 12.83 -17.22
CA LYS A 93 -2.96 13.98 -17.10
C LYS A 93 -3.46 15.02 -16.10
N GLU A 94 -4.72 15.42 -16.21
CA GLU A 94 -5.34 16.40 -15.30
C GLU A 94 -5.32 15.91 -13.84
N PHE A 95 -5.62 14.63 -13.62
CA PHE A 95 -5.59 14.05 -12.28
C PHE A 95 -4.16 13.96 -11.73
N TYR A 96 -3.17 13.62 -12.55
CA TYR A 96 -1.76 13.67 -12.17
C TYR A 96 -1.36 15.08 -11.76
N GLU A 97 -1.66 16.10 -12.56
CA GLU A 97 -1.32 17.50 -12.26
C GLU A 97 -1.96 17.97 -10.96
N LEU A 98 -3.23 17.62 -10.72
CA LEU A 98 -3.91 17.92 -9.46
C LEU A 98 -3.24 17.24 -8.27
N MET A 99 -2.98 15.93 -8.35
CA MET A 99 -2.33 15.18 -7.27
C MET A 99 -0.87 15.61 -7.05
N ASN A 100 -0.20 16.11 -8.09
CA ASN A 100 1.16 16.60 -7.99
C ASN A 100 1.24 17.89 -7.14
N GLN A 101 0.17 18.69 -7.10
CA GLN A 101 0.11 19.88 -6.23
C GLN A 101 0.03 19.55 -4.74
N ARG A 102 -0.38 18.34 -4.36
CA ARG A 102 -0.50 17.96 -2.94
C ARG A 102 0.85 17.99 -2.25
N ARG A 103 0.95 18.79 -1.19
CA ARG A 103 2.08 18.79 -0.24
C ARG A 103 1.60 18.39 1.15
N THR A 104 2.55 17.96 1.98
CA THR A 104 2.29 17.71 3.41
C THR A 104 2.44 19.02 4.16
N VAL A 105 1.37 19.46 4.82
CA VAL A 105 1.29 20.74 5.54
C VAL A 105 1.37 20.51 7.05
N ARG A 106 2.15 21.34 7.76
CA ARG A 106 2.35 21.23 9.22
C ARG A 106 1.90 22.46 10.00
N SER A 107 1.37 23.47 9.32
CA SER A 107 0.85 24.71 9.91
C SER A 107 -0.55 24.96 9.37
N PHE A 108 -1.54 25.04 10.26
CA PHE A 108 -2.95 25.01 9.89
C PHE A 108 -3.66 26.29 10.32
N SER A 109 -4.68 26.67 9.55
CA SER A 109 -5.69 27.62 10.01
C SER A 109 -6.64 26.93 10.98
N SER A 110 -7.15 27.67 11.97
CA SER A 110 -8.22 27.23 12.87
C SER A 110 -9.62 27.39 12.26
N GLU A 111 -9.72 27.87 11.02
CA GLU A 111 -10.96 28.01 10.28
C GLU A 111 -11.72 26.67 10.21
N ALA A 112 -13.00 26.70 10.55
CA ALA A 112 -13.82 25.50 10.61
C ALA A 112 -14.08 24.92 9.22
N VAL A 113 -14.00 23.59 9.11
CA VAL A 113 -14.41 22.85 7.90
C VAL A 113 -15.82 22.28 8.10
N PRO A 114 -16.75 22.44 7.13
CA PRO A 114 -18.07 21.86 7.24
C PRO A 114 -18.02 20.34 7.44
N MET A 115 -18.73 19.83 8.44
CA MET A 115 -18.67 18.40 8.81
C MET A 115 -19.12 17.48 7.67
N ASP A 116 -20.03 17.93 6.79
CA ASP A 116 -20.45 17.12 5.64
C ASP A 116 -19.34 16.93 4.60
N VAL A 117 -18.39 17.86 4.50
CA VAL A 117 -17.16 17.68 3.70
C VAL A 117 -16.33 16.54 4.31
N ILE A 118 -16.11 16.55 5.63
CA ILE A 118 -15.37 15.48 6.33
C ILE A 118 -16.06 14.12 6.16
N LYS A 119 -17.39 14.07 6.30
CA LYS A 119 -18.17 12.83 6.06
C LYS A 119 -17.99 12.31 4.64
N ASN A 120 -18.04 13.18 3.63
CA ASN A 120 -17.87 12.77 2.24
C ASN A 120 -16.43 12.30 1.93
N ILE A 121 -15.42 12.94 2.52
CA ILE A 121 -14.03 12.48 2.45
C ILE A 121 -13.89 11.06 3.04
N ILE A 122 -14.47 10.80 4.21
CA ILE A 122 -14.42 9.49 4.86
C ILE A 122 -15.23 8.44 4.09
N LYS A 123 -16.41 8.80 3.57
CA LYS A 123 -17.18 7.91 2.67
C LYS A 123 -16.36 7.50 1.45
N THR A 124 -15.62 8.45 0.87
CA THR A 124 -14.73 8.18 -0.26
C THR A 124 -13.62 7.20 0.14
N ALA A 125 -13.01 7.38 1.31
CA ALA A 125 -12.03 6.42 1.85
C ALA A 125 -12.61 5.01 2.03
N GLY A 126 -13.87 4.91 2.46
CA GLY A 126 -14.59 3.66 2.63
C GLY A 126 -14.87 2.89 1.34
N THR A 127 -14.66 3.49 0.16
CA THR A 127 -14.79 2.76 -1.13
C THR A 127 -13.54 1.96 -1.49
N ALA A 128 -12.54 1.91 -0.61
CA ALA A 128 -11.31 1.18 -0.84
C ALA A 128 -11.54 -0.33 -0.96
N PRO A 129 -10.70 -1.06 -1.73
CA PRO A 129 -10.68 -2.51 -1.67
C PRO A 129 -10.16 -2.99 -0.30
N SER A 130 -10.60 -4.17 0.13
CA SER A 130 -10.09 -4.83 1.32
C SER A 130 -10.03 -6.34 1.14
N GLY A 131 -9.08 -6.98 1.81
CA GLY A 131 -8.93 -8.44 1.79
C GLY A 131 -10.22 -9.12 2.23
N ALA A 132 -10.79 -9.96 1.36
CA ALA A 132 -12.07 -10.64 1.55
C ALA A 132 -13.25 -9.72 1.93
N HIS A 133 -13.25 -8.47 1.45
CA HIS A 133 -14.31 -7.48 1.74
C HIS A 133 -14.56 -7.33 3.26
N THR A 134 -13.48 -7.20 4.02
CA THR A 134 -13.53 -7.09 5.49
C THR A 134 -13.73 -5.67 5.98
N GLU A 135 -13.44 -4.66 5.14
CA GLU A 135 -13.54 -3.23 5.43
C GLU A 135 -12.95 -2.85 6.81
N PRO A 136 -11.68 -3.21 7.09
CA PRO A 136 -11.15 -3.29 8.45
C PRO A 136 -10.67 -1.94 8.99
N TRP A 137 -11.44 -0.88 8.80
CA TRP A 137 -11.08 0.50 9.15
C TRP A 137 -12.10 1.15 10.08
N THR A 138 -11.58 1.96 10.99
CA THR A 138 -12.35 2.91 11.78
C THR A 138 -11.71 4.29 11.66
N TYR A 139 -12.50 5.30 11.32
CA TYR A 139 -12.07 6.70 11.26
C TYR A 139 -12.64 7.45 12.47
N ALA A 140 -11.82 7.67 13.49
CA ALA A 140 -12.21 8.46 14.66
C ALA A 140 -11.98 9.95 14.37
N VAL A 141 -13.08 10.70 14.23
CA VAL A 141 -13.06 12.15 13.96
C VAL A 141 -13.11 12.91 15.27
N VAL A 142 -12.13 13.78 15.50
CA VAL A 142 -12.01 14.59 16.72
C VAL A 142 -11.95 16.06 16.35
N THR A 143 -12.98 16.82 16.76
CA THR A 143 -13.07 18.27 16.58
C THR A 143 -13.04 19.04 17.90
N SER A 144 -13.36 18.38 19.02
CA SER A 144 -13.29 18.99 20.37
C SER A 144 -11.88 19.44 20.69
N LEU A 145 -11.71 20.73 21.01
CA LEU A 145 -10.43 21.29 21.41
C LEU A 145 -9.84 20.58 22.63
N GLU A 146 -10.68 20.26 23.62
CA GLU A 146 -10.25 19.53 24.83
C GLU A 146 -9.68 18.15 24.48
N MET A 147 -10.34 17.41 23.59
CA MET A 147 -9.87 16.09 23.18
C MET A 147 -8.61 16.19 22.33
N LYS A 148 -8.53 17.18 21.43
CA LYS A 148 -7.33 17.48 20.65
C LYS A 148 -6.13 17.82 21.54
N GLN A 149 -6.35 18.60 22.61
CA GLN A 149 -5.34 18.95 23.61
C GLN A 149 -4.80 17.70 24.31
N LYS A 150 -5.68 16.81 24.80
CA LYS A 150 -5.28 15.53 25.44
C LYS A 150 -4.48 14.64 24.49
N ILE A 151 -4.87 14.58 23.21
CA ILE A 151 -4.12 13.84 22.18
C ILE A 151 -2.74 14.47 21.96
N ARG A 152 -2.66 15.81 21.91
CA ARG A 152 -1.40 16.53 21.75
C ARG A 152 -0.43 16.23 22.88
N GLU A 153 -0.88 16.31 24.12
CA GLU A 153 -0.05 16.04 25.31
C GLU A 153 0.58 14.64 25.25
N ILE A 154 -0.22 13.61 24.97
CA ILE A 154 0.28 12.23 24.81
C ILE A 154 1.34 12.14 23.71
N ILE A 155 1.10 12.80 22.57
CA ILE A 155 2.00 12.71 21.41
C ILE A 155 3.30 13.46 21.67
N GLU A 156 3.25 14.68 22.22
CA GLU A 156 4.44 15.48 22.48
C GLU A 156 5.35 14.82 23.52
N GLU A 157 4.78 14.23 24.58
CA GLU A 157 5.54 13.48 25.60
C GLU A 157 6.29 12.27 24.98
N GLU A 158 5.59 11.44 24.20
CA GLU A 158 6.21 10.28 23.56
C GLU A 158 7.20 10.68 22.45
N GLU A 159 6.90 11.74 21.69
CA GLU A 159 7.81 12.25 20.66
C GLU A 159 9.08 12.84 21.25
N GLU A 160 9.02 13.51 22.40
CA GLU A 160 10.23 13.97 23.09
C GLU A 160 11.16 12.79 23.42
N ILE A 161 10.60 11.69 23.92
CA ILE A 161 11.34 10.46 24.19
C ILE A 161 11.86 9.84 22.87
N ASN A 162 11.05 9.86 21.81
CA ASN A 162 11.44 9.32 20.51
C ASN A 162 12.65 10.07 19.92
N TYR A 163 12.60 11.40 19.89
CA TYR A 163 13.69 12.24 19.37
C TYR A 163 14.95 12.12 20.23
N LYS A 164 14.82 12.06 21.56
CA LYS A 164 15.98 12.01 22.46
C LYS A 164 16.62 10.62 22.55
N LYS A 165 15.84 9.54 22.40
CA LYS A 165 16.29 8.18 22.74
C LYS A 165 15.99 7.12 21.68
N ARG A 166 14.75 7.05 21.16
CA ARG A 166 14.29 5.85 20.41
C ARG A 166 14.60 5.87 18.91
N MET A 167 14.51 7.02 18.25
CA MET A 167 14.69 7.12 16.79
C MET A 167 16.16 6.97 16.37
N GLY A 168 17.11 7.12 17.29
CA GLY A 168 18.54 7.03 16.97
C GLY A 168 19.05 8.21 16.14
N LYS A 169 20.36 8.23 15.86
CA LYS A 169 21.03 9.39 15.23
C LYS A 169 20.74 9.54 13.74
N VAL A 170 20.60 8.43 13.00
CA VAL A 170 20.37 8.45 11.56
C VAL A 170 19.00 9.04 11.27
N TRP A 171 17.95 8.44 11.84
CA TRP A 171 16.58 8.91 11.65
C TRP A 171 16.40 10.38 12.08
N THR A 172 16.90 10.77 13.25
CA THR A 172 16.82 12.18 13.68
C THR A 172 17.57 13.14 12.77
N THR A 173 18.65 12.69 12.12
CA THR A 173 19.38 13.49 11.11
C THR A 173 18.57 13.61 9.82
N ASP A 174 17.97 12.53 9.35
CA ASP A 174 17.11 12.51 8.15
C ASP A 174 15.88 13.40 8.31
N LEU A 175 15.44 13.66 9.55
CA LEU A 175 14.31 14.54 9.84
C LEU A 175 14.65 16.04 9.81
N LYS A 176 15.93 16.43 9.89
CA LYS A 176 16.36 17.84 9.95
C LYS A 176 15.84 18.71 8.79
N PRO A 177 15.85 18.26 7.52
CA PRO A 177 15.35 19.06 6.40
C PRO A 177 13.87 19.45 6.53
N PHE A 178 13.08 18.65 7.27
CA PHE A 178 11.66 18.91 7.49
C PHE A 178 11.40 19.88 8.65
N LYS A 179 12.44 20.28 9.40
CA LYS A 179 12.36 21.15 10.58
C LYS A 179 11.32 20.67 11.61
N THR A 180 11.14 19.35 11.72
CA THR A 180 10.22 18.75 12.68
C THR A 180 10.89 18.57 14.04
N ASN A 181 10.11 18.75 15.10
CA ASN A 181 10.51 18.48 16.48
C ASN A 181 9.36 17.76 17.20
N TRP A 182 9.44 17.65 18.53
CA TRP A 182 8.40 17.01 19.34
C TRP A 182 7.17 17.90 19.58
N VAL A 183 7.23 19.22 19.33
CA VAL A 183 6.10 20.15 19.48
C VAL A 183 5.19 20.07 18.25
N LYS A 184 3.89 19.80 18.47
CA LYS A 184 2.91 19.49 17.43
C LYS A 184 1.69 20.40 17.50
N GLU A 185 1.90 21.70 17.33
CA GLU A 185 0.85 22.75 17.39
C GLU A 185 -0.36 22.45 16.50
N TYR A 186 -0.10 21.88 15.32
CA TYR A 186 -1.14 21.46 14.37
C TYR A 186 -2.19 20.51 14.96
N LEU A 187 -1.89 19.78 16.04
CA LEU A 187 -2.85 18.89 16.69
C LEU A 187 -3.99 19.66 17.36
N THR A 188 -3.76 20.91 17.75
CA THR A 188 -4.76 21.78 18.36
C THR A 188 -5.26 22.86 17.39
N GLU A 189 -4.41 23.33 16.47
CA GLU A 189 -4.77 24.33 15.46
C GLU A 189 -5.74 23.80 14.42
N ALA A 190 -5.46 22.62 13.84
CA ALA A 190 -6.29 22.07 12.77
C ALA A 190 -7.73 21.84 13.29
N PRO A 191 -8.77 22.23 12.55
CA PRO A 191 -10.16 22.16 13.01
C PRO A 191 -10.63 20.71 13.25
N CYS A 192 -10.00 19.74 12.59
CA CYS A 192 -10.36 18.34 12.64
C CYS A 192 -9.10 17.45 12.70
N LEU A 193 -9.10 16.44 13.58
CA LEU A 193 -8.18 15.30 13.51
C LEU A 193 -8.96 14.06 13.06
N ILE A 194 -8.42 13.33 12.10
CA ILE A 194 -8.91 12.01 11.69
C ILE A 194 -7.86 10.98 12.15
N LEU A 195 -8.21 10.18 13.13
CA LEU A 195 -7.39 9.06 13.59
C LEU A 195 -7.86 7.79 12.89
N VAL A 196 -6.97 7.19 12.11
CA VAL A 196 -7.24 6.00 11.32
C VAL A 196 -6.80 4.78 12.11
N PHE A 197 -7.75 3.93 12.47
CA PHE A 197 -7.51 2.67 13.14
C PHE A 197 -7.70 1.51 12.18
N LYS A 198 -6.78 0.54 12.21
CA LYS A 198 -6.98 -0.78 11.60
C LYS A 198 -7.66 -1.71 12.59
N GLN A 199 -8.68 -2.42 12.14
CA GLN A 199 -9.31 -3.49 12.89
C GLN A 199 -8.54 -4.79 12.60
N MET A 200 -7.92 -5.37 13.60
CA MET A 200 -7.15 -6.63 13.47
C MET A 200 -8.07 -7.83 13.27
N TYR A 201 -9.26 -7.76 13.87
CA TYR A 201 -10.34 -8.71 13.76
C TYR A 201 -11.64 -8.01 14.18
N SER A 202 -12.77 -8.60 13.82
CA SER A 202 -14.09 -8.22 14.31
C SER A 202 -14.83 -9.46 14.81
N PHE A 203 -16.08 -9.28 15.23
CA PHE A 203 -16.96 -10.37 15.63
C PHE A 203 -18.16 -10.40 14.68
N ARG A 204 -18.55 -11.62 14.28
CA ARG A 204 -19.75 -11.89 13.50
C ARG A 204 -21.00 -11.81 14.40
N ALA A 205 -22.18 -11.87 13.78
CA ALA A 205 -23.45 -11.90 14.51
C ALA A 205 -23.54 -13.12 15.47
N ASP A 206 -22.95 -14.24 15.08
CA ASP A 206 -22.83 -15.48 15.87
C ASP A 206 -21.74 -15.42 16.97
N GLN A 207 -21.13 -14.25 17.21
CA GLN A 207 -20.01 -14.02 18.14
C GLN A 207 -18.70 -14.73 17.78
N LYS A 208 -18.62 -15.46 16.65
CA LYS A 208 -17.36 -15.99 16.17
C LYS A 208 -16.46 -14.86 15.65
N LYS A 209 -15.15 -15.04 15.83
CA LYS A 209 -14.13 -14.09 15.39
C LYS A 209 -14.04 -14.05 13.86
N LYS A 210 -14.17 -12.87 13.26
CA LYS A 210 -13.90 -12.60 11.84
C LYS A 210 -12.49 -12.04 11.71
N LEU A 211 -11.59 -12.80 11.11
CA LEU A 211 -10.23 -12.34 10.83
C LEU A 211 -10.22 -11.33 9.68
N HIS A 212 -9.33 -10.33 9.79
CA HIS A 212 -9.16 -9.32 8.75
C HIS A 212 -7.81 -9.53 8.05
N TYR A 213 -7.87 -10.14 6.87
CA TYR A 213 -6.68 -10.44 6.06
C TYR A 213 -6.09 -9.17 5.47
N TYR A 214 -4.77 -9.03 5.53
CA TYR A 214 -4.05 -7.86 4.99
C TYR A 214 -4.65 -6.52 5.44
N ASN A 215 -5.07 -6.44 6.71
CA ASN A 215 -5.77 -5.27 7.26
C ASN A 215 -4.95 -3.99 7.17
N GLU A 216 -3.64 -4.06 7.37
CA GLU A 216 -2.74 -2.91 7.28
C GLU A 216 -2.64 -2.35 5.86
N GLN A 217 -2.51 -3.23 4.86
CA GLN A 217 -2.49 -2.85 3.45
C GLN A 217 -3.84 -2.26 3.03
N SER A 218 -4.94 -2.90 3.44
CA SER A 218 -6.30 -2.45 3.15
C SER A 218 -6.54 -1.02 3.70
N VAL A 219 -6.17 -0.78 4.97
CA VAL A 219 -6.29 0.53 5.63
C VAL A 219 -5.35 1.57 5.03
N SER A 220 -4.15 1.17 4.59
CA SER A 220 -3.21 2.06 3.92
C SER A 220 -3.72 2.53 2.56
N ILE A 221 -4.33 1.64 1.77
CA ILE A 221 -4.99 1.99 0.50
C ILE A 221 -6.16 2.95 0.77
N ALA A 222 -7.01 2.63 1.74
CA ALA A 222 -8.12 3.50 2.14
C ALA A 222 -7.64 4.88 2.59
N THR A 223 -6.49 4.96 3.27
CA THR A 223 -5.88 6.24 3.63
C THR A 223 -5.31 7.00 2.44
N GLY A 224 -4.77 6.31 1.42
CA GLY A 224 -4.38 6.92 0.16
C GLY A 224 -5.56 7.58 -0.57
N ILE A 225 -6.71 6.90 -0.60
CA ILE A 225 -7.96 7.46 -1.13
C ILE A 225 -8.45 8.63 -0.27
N LEU A 226 -8.36 8.52 1.07
CA LEU A 226 -8.70 9.61 1.98
C LEU A 226 -7.86 10.88 1.71
N LEU A 227 -6.54 10.76 1.59
CA LEU A 227 -5.64 11.88 1.31
C LEU A 227 -5.94 12.51 -0.06
N THR A 228 -6.28 11.68 -1.05
CA THR A 228 -6.73 12.12 -2.37
C THR A 228 -8.02 12.94 -2.26
N ALA A 229 -9.00 12.47 -1.49
CA ALA A 229 -10.27 13.15 -1.29
C ALA A 229 -10.12 14.46 -0.50
N VAL A 230 -9.25 14.49 0.53
CA VAL A 230 -8.89 15.72 1.26
C VAL A 230 -8.36 16.77 0.28
N HIS A 231 -7.37 16.40 -0.54
CA HIS A 231 -6.75 17.32 -1.50
C HIS A 231 -7.74 17.77 -2.57
N TYR A 232 -8.55 16.85 -3.09
CA TYR A 232 -9.58 17.14 -4.09
C TYR A 232 -10.64 18.13 -3.55
N ALA A 233 -10.95 18.07 -2.25
CA ALA A 233 -11.87 19.01 -1.59
C ALA A 233 -11.25 20.39 -1.28
N GLY A 234 -9.99 20.64 -1.67
CA GLY A 234 -9.29 21.89 -1.39
C GLY A 234 -8.75 22.02 0.04
N LEU A 235 -8.66 20.90 0.77
CA LEU A 235 -8.11 20.85 2.12
C LEU A 235 -6.68 20.28 2.10
N VAL A 236 -5.96 20.46 3.20
CA VAL A 236 -4.60 19.95 3.39
C VAL A 236 -4.52 19.02 4.61
N SER A 237 -3.47 18.20 4.65
CA SER A 237 -3.23 17.30 5.77
C SER A 237 -1.74 16.95 5.94
N LEU A 238 -1.44 16.34 7.08
CA LEU A 238 -0.18 15.69 7.42
C LEU A 238 -0.44 14.22 7.72
N THR A 239 0.29 13.33 7.06
CA THR A 239 0.33 11.92 7.45
C THR A 239 1.29 11.74 8.62
N SER A 240 0.77 11.56 9.83
CA SER A 240 1.57 11.35 11.04
C SER A 240 1.42 9.92 11.57
N THR A 241 2.54 9.31 11.95
CA THR A 241 2.65 8.02 12.65
C THR A 241 3.19 8.26 14.06
N PRO A 242 2.34 8.61 15.05
CA PRO A 242 2.80 8.92 16.40
C PRO A 242 3.29 7.64 17.10
N LEU A 243 4.59 7.37 16.93
CA LEU A 243 5.24 6.14 17.39
C LEU A 243 5.06 5.98 18.91
N ASN A 244 4.70 4.78 19.35
CA ASN A 244 4.41 4.41 20.74
C ASN A 244 3.18 5.07 21.39
N CYS A 245 2.45 5.93 20.68
CA CYS A 245 1.24 6.58 21.23
C CYS A 245 -0.03 5.74 21.08
N GLY A 246 0.01 4.69 20.25
CA GLY A 246 -1.16 3.90 19.85
C GLY A 246 -2.02 3.40 21.03
N PRO A 247 -1.46 2.70 22.03
CA PRO A 247 -2.22 2.19 23.16
C PRO A 247 -2.88 3.28 24.03
N ALA A 248 -2.18 4.39 24.27
CA ALA A 248 -2.68 5.51 25.07
C ALA A 248 -3.82 6.22 24.35
N ILE A 249 -3.64 6.54 23.07
CA ILE A 249 -4.68 7.17 22.24
C ILE A 249 -5.90 6.25 22.07
N ARG A 250 -5.69 4.95 21.85
CA ARG A 250 -6.77 3.95 21.76
C ARG A 250 -7.63 3.96 23.03
N THR A 251 -6.98 3.96 24.20
CA THR A 251 -7.66 4.01 25.50
C THR A 251 -8.39 5.33 25.70
N LEU A 252 -7.73 6.47 25.41
CA LEU A 252 -8.30 7.81 25.52
C LEU A 252 -9.60 7.94 24.70
N LEU A 253 -9.62 7.38 23.49
CA LEU A 253 -10.76 7.43 22.58
C LEU A 253 -11.78 6.29 22.79
N GLY A 254 -11.62 5.48 23.84
CA GLY A 254 -12.53 4.36 24.14
C GLY A 254 -12.60 3.31 23.04
N ARG A 255 -11.52 3.13 22.26
CA ARG A 255 -11.49 2.17 21.14
C ARG A 255 -11.20 0.75 21.63
N PRO A 256 -11.83 -0.28 21.03
CA PRO A 256 -11.66 -1.67 21.47
C PRO A 256 -10.22 -2.15 21.27
N SER A 257 -9.82 -3.19 22.01
CA SER A 257 -8.49 -3.79 21.89
C SER A 257 -8.22 -4.45 20.52
N SER A 258 -9.27 -4.72 19.74
CA SER A 258 -9.17 -5.21 18.37
C SER A 258 -8.70 -4.15 17.37
N GLU A 259 -8.67 -2.87 17.76
CA GLU A 259 -8.23 -1.76 16.92
C GLU A 259 -6.82 -1.29 17.27
N LYS A 260 -6.03 -0.98 16.25
CA LYS A 260 -4.71 -0.35 16.40
C LYS A 260 -4.67 0.96 15.62
N LEU A 261 -4.20 2.03 16.27
CA LEU A 261 -3.94 3.30 15.61
C LEU A 261 -2.90 3.07 14.52
N THR A 262 -3.22 3.47 13.30
CA THR A 262 -2.35 3.33 12.13
C THR A 262 -1.79 4.68 11.73
N LEU A 263 -2.66 5.69 11.58
CA LEU A 263 -2.29 7.04 11.16
C LEU A 263 -3.12 8.09 11.91
N LEU A 264 -2.55 9.28 12.08
CA LEU A 264 -3.25 10.48 12.56
C LEU A 264 -3.09 11.58 11.52
N LEU A 265 -4.23 12.15 11.11
CA LEU A 265 -4.33 13.15 10.06
C LEU A 265 -5.00 14.41 10.58
N PRO A 266 -4.28 15.50 10.89
CA PRO A 266 -4.92 16.82 10.98
C PRO A 266 -5.44 17.22 9.61
N VAL A 267 -6.66 17.75 9.55
CA VAL A 267 -7.34 18.15 8.31
C VAL A 267 -7.91 19.56 8.50
N GLY A 268 -7.65 20.43 7.54
CA GLY A 268 -8.10 21.82 7.55
C GLY A 268 -7.54 22.61 6.38
N TYR A 269 -7.57 23.92 6.50
CA TYR A 269 -6.90 24.85 5.57
C TYR A 269 -5.45 25.11 6.04
N PRO A 270 -4.51 25.40 5.13
CA PRO A 270 -3.17 25.84 5.52
C PRO A 270 -3.23 27.20 6.22
N SER A 271 -2.29 27.46 7.12
CA SER A 271 -2.13 28.83 7.66
C SER A 271 -1.69 29.82 6.56
N LYS A 272 -1.93 31.12 6.77
CA LYS A 272 -1.63 32.17 5.77
C LYS A 272 -0.16 32.18 5.34
N ASP A 273 0.76 31.95 6.29
CA ASP A 273 2.20 31.95 6.07
C ASP A 273 2.78 30.52 6.04
N CYS A 274 1.96 29.54 5.64
CA CYS A 274 2.36 28.14 5.60
C CYS A 274 3.51 27.91 4.62
N LEU A 275 4.64 27.42 5.14
CA LEU A 275 5.79 27.00 4.35
C LEU A 275 5.86 25.47 4.27
N VAL A 276 6.37 24.98 3.13
CA VAL A 276 6.69 23.56 2.92
C VAL A 276 8.17 23.45 2.54
N PRO A 277 8.86 22.36 2.91
CA PRO A 277 10.23 22.16 2.45
C PRO A 277 10.26 22.08 0.92
N ASP A 278 11.29 22.63 0.30
CA ASP A 278 11.46 22.55 -1.15
C ASP A 278 12.03 21.18 -1.53
N LEU A 279 11.13 20.26 -1.90
CA LEU A 279 11.46 18.87 -2.17
C LEU A 279 10.98 18.50 -3.56
N GLU A 280 11.85 17.85 -4.31
CA GLU A 280 11.51 17.28 -5.61
C GLU A 280 11.05 15.83 -5.44
N ARG A 281 10.03 15.45 -6.21
CA ARG A 281 9.65 14.04 -6.36
C ARG A 281 10.59 13.40 -7.38
N LYS A 282 10.84 12.10 -7.21
CA LYS A 282 11.56 11.30 -8.20
C LYS A 282 10.89 11.40 -9.57
N PRO A 283 11.67 11.45 -10.66
CA PRO A 283 11.13 11.42 -12.02
C PRO A 283 10.55 10.04 -12.34
N LEU A 284 9.77 9.94 -13.42
CA LEU A 284 9.02 8.73 -13.77
C LEU A 284 9.95 7.52 -13.98
N GLU A 285 11.11 7.74 -14.57
CA GLU A 285 12.10 6.73 -14.94
C GLU A 285 12.68 6.01 -13.72
N GLU A 286 12.68 6.65 -12.55
CA GLU A 286 13.14 6.05 -11.29
C GLU A 286 12.06 5.23 -10.57
N ILE A 287 10.78 5.42 -10.92
CA ILE A 287 9.66 4.78 -10.23
C ILE A 287 8.90 3.78 -11.12
N MET A 288 9.12 3.81 -12.44
CA MET A 288 8.52 2.90 -13.42
C MET A 288 9.59 2.01 -14.08
N GLY A 289 9.62 0.74 -13.70
CA GLY A 289 10.44 -0.27 -14.37
C GLY A 289 9.73 -0.92 -15.55
N TYR A 290 10.30 -0.85 -16.76
CA TYR A 290 9.79 -1.57 -17.93
C TYR A 290 10.50 -2.92 -18.10
N LEU A 291 9.78 -4.02 -17.85
CA LEU A 291 10.32 -5.37 -18.01
C LEU A 291 10.01 -5.92 -19.41
N LYS A 292 10.93 -5.71 -20.38
CA LYS A 292 10.93 -6.48 -21.64
C LYS A 292 11.38 -7.91 -21.33
N ARG A 293 10.46 -8.80 -21.00
CA ARG A 293 10.81 -10.21 -20.81
C ARG A 293 10.98 -10.88 -22.17
N ASN A 294 12.22 -10.91 -22.68
CA ASN A 294 12.62 -11.87 -23.72
C ASN A 294 12.57 -13.27 -23.12
N TYR A 295 11.48 -14.00 -23.38
CA TYR A 295 11.38 -15.42 -23.08
C TYR A 295 12.34 -16.19 -24.01
N ARG A 296 13.65 -16.18 -23.73
CA ARG A 296 14.51 -17.27 -24.22
C ARG A 296 14.08 -18.51 -23.44
N ALA A 297 13.38 -19.42 -24.10
CA ALA A 297 13.13 -20.75 -23.58
C ALA A 297 14.46 -21.29 -23.06
N ARG A 298 14.58 -21.49 -21.74
CA ARG A 298 15.73 -22.23 -21.20
C ARG A 298 15.62 -23.62 -21.79
N SER A 299 16.65 -24.05 -22.52
CA SER A 299 16.77 -25.44 -22.95
C SER A 299 16.55 -26.34 -21.73
N PRO A 300 15.78 -27.43 -21.86
CA PRO A 300 15.50 -28.30 -20.73
C PRO A 300 16.83 -28.79 -20.14
N VAL A 301 17.05 -28.48 -18.86
CA VAL A 301 18.17 -29.04 -18.08
C VAL A 301 17.97 -30.54 -18.06
N PRO A 302 18.95 -31.36 -18.47
CA PRO A 302 18.79 -32.82 -18.43
C PRO A 302 18.59 -33.26 -16.98
N ARG A 303 17.43 -33.87 -16.70
CA ARG A 303 17.19 -34.53 -15.42
C ARG A 303 18.22 -35.66 -15.29
N LYS A 304 19.07 -35.59 -14.26
CA LYS A 304 19.89 -36.73 -13.83
C LYS A 304 18.93 -37.89 -13.50
N SER A 305 19.19 -39.05 -14.09
CA SER A 305 18.46 -40.29 -13.87
C SER A 305 18.56 -40.71 -12.40
N THR A 306 17.49 -40.53 -11.64
CA THR A 306 17.34 -41.20 -10.34
C THR A 306 16.75 -42.59 -10.58
N GLN A 307 17.39 -43.59 -9.98
CA GLN A 307 17.10 -45.01 -10.09
C GLN A 307 15.62 -45.38 -9.95
N GLN A 308 15.28 -46.44 -10.71
CA GLN A 308 14.04 -47.20 -10.69
C GLN A 308 13.44 -47.40 -9.29
N ARG A 309 12.15 -47.07 -9.16
CA ARG A 309 11.22 -47.89 -8.38
C ARG A 309 9.93 -48.10 -9.18
N SER A 310 9.68 -49.36 -9.47
CA SER A 310 8.47 -49.89 -10.09
C SER A 310 7.24 -49.63 -9.22
N HIS A 311 6.15 -49.12 -9.81
CA HIS A 311 4.88 -49.85 -9.81
C HIS A 311 3.74 -49.14 -10.59
N ARG A 312 3.11 -49.97 -11.42
CA ARG A 312 1.69 -50.04 -11.82
C ARG A 312 1.15 -49.05 -12.84
N ASP A 313 0.93 -49.65 -14.01
CA ASP A 313 0.08 -49.25 -15.12
C ASP A 313 -1.31 -48.77 -14.70
N ILE A 314 -1.69 -47.58 -15.18
CA ILE A 314 -3.08 -47.25 -15.51
C ILE A 314 -3.07 -46.56 -16.87
N LYS A 315 -3.59 -47.27 -17.87
CA LYS A 315 -3.83 -46.80 -19.25
C LYS A 315 -4.91 -45.72 -19.28
N ARG A 316 -4.67 -44.59 -19.97
CA ARG A 316 -5.71 -43.84 -20.71
C ARG A 316 -5.14 -43.23 -22.00
N PRO A 317 -5.96 -43.06 -23.06
CA PRO A 317 -5.50 -43.02 -24.44
C PRO A 317 -5.11 -41.63 -24.93
N SER A 318 -4.21 -41.64 -25.91
CA SER A 318 -3.73 -40.55 -26.73
C SER A 318 -4.82 -39.91 -27.61
N THR A 319 -4.84 -38.58 -27.69
CA THR A 319 -5.17 -37.83 -28.93
C THR A 319 -4.81 -36.36 -28.73
N LEU A 320 -3.67 -35.94 -29.29
CA LEU A 320 -3.43 -34.53 -29.61
C LEU A 320 -2.57 -34.48 -30.87
N GLY A 321 -3.19 -33.95 -31.92
CA GLY A 321 -2.61 -33.76 -33.23
C GLY A 321 -1.60 -32.62 -33.27
N ASN A 322 -0.74 -32.76 -34.28
CA ASN A 322 0.27 -31.85 -34.81
C ASN A 322 0.03 -30.34 -34.62
N MET A 323 1.08 -29.62 -34.20
CA MET A 323 1.31 -28.21 -34.56
C MET A 323 2.78 -27.99 -34.93
N PHE A 324 2.99 -27.38 -36.10
CA PHE A 324 4.28 -27.05 -36.74
C PHE A 324 5.00 -25.86 -36.08
N PRO A 325 6.34 -25.73 -36.19
CA PRO A 325 7.12 -24.66 -35.56
C PRO A 325 7.08 -23.34 -36.34
N CYS A 326 7.14 -22.22 -35.60
CA CYS A 326 7.18 -20.85 -36.11
C CYS A 326 8.63 -20.38 -36.24
N GLU A 327 9.11 -20.10 -37.46
CA GLU A 327 10.48 -19.64 -37.74
C GLU A 327 10.64 -18.10 -37.69
N ASN A 328 11.65 -17.69 -36.91
CA ASN A 328 12.60 -16.57 -37.11
C ASN A 328 12.14 -15.16 -37.47
N LYS A 329 11.74 -14.37 -36.46
CA LYS A 329 11.70 -12.89 -36.49
C LYS A 329 13.07 -12.21 -36.54
N ALA A 330 14.14 -12.86 -36.07
CA ALA A 330 15.45 -12.23 -35.89
C ALA A 330 16.24 -12.02 -37.19
N ALA A 331 15.94 -12.78 -38.25
CA ALA A 331 16.67 -12.69 -39.52
C ALA A 331 16.29 -11.44 -40.34
N ASN A 332 15.06 -10.92 -40.18
CA ASN A 332 14.57 -9.76 -40.95
C ASN A 332 15.08 -8.42 -40.39
N GLU A 333 15.32 -8.30 -39.09
CA GLU A 333 15.84 -7.06 -38.47
C GLU A 333 17.28 -6.74 -38.89
N VAL A 334 18.12 -7.75 -39.11
CA VAL A 334 19.54 -7.56 -39.49
C VAL A 334 19.67 -7.12 -40.96
N LYS A 335 18.75 -7.56 -41.82
CA LYS A 335 18.80 -7.25 -43.26
C LYS A 335 18.43 -5.80 -43.56
N ILE A 336 17.43 -5.26 -42.86
CA ILE A 336 16.95 -3.88 -43.04
C ILE A 336 18.01 -2.86 -42.59
N ARG A 337 18.76 -3.14 -41.52
CA ARG A 337 19.85 -2.26 -41.04
C ARG A 337 21.00 -2.09 -42.05
N ASN A 338 21.26 -3.10 -42.88
CA ASN A 338 22.35 -3.05 -43.86
C ASN A 338 21.99 -2.28 -45.14
N LEU A 339 20.71 -2.01 -45.40
CA LEU A 339 20.22 -1.29 -46.58
C LEU A 339 20.28 0.25 -46.46
N ILE A 340 20.49 0.79 -45.26
CA ILE A 340 20.43 2.25 -44.98
C ILE A 340 21.77 2.97 -45.31
N ARG A 341 22.76 2.29 -45.90
CA ARG A 341 24.11 2.85 -46.13
C ARG A 341 24.48 3.24 -47.57
N SER A 342 23.57 3.21 -48.54
CA SER A 342 23.88 3.65 -49.93
C SER A 342 23.23 5.00 -50.28
N SER A 343 24.04 5.89 -50.85
CA SER A 343 23.74 7.29 -51.19
C SER A 343 22.97 7.46 -52.51
N SER A 344 22.09 6.54 -52.86
CA SER A 344 21.25 6.62 -54.07
C SER A 344 19.84 6.11 -53.80
N SER A 345 18.82 6.88 -54.18
CA SER A 345 17.41 6.49 -54.02
C SER A 345 17.13 5.19 -54.77
N THR A 346 16.66 4.17 -54.06
CA THR A 346 16.42 2.84 -54.65
C THR A 346 15.04 2.35 -54.24
N THR A 347 14.27 1.83 -55.20
CA THR A 347 12.97 1.21 -54.97
C THR A 347 13.10 -0.30 -55.17
N TYR A 348 12.62 -1.10 -54.20
CA TYR A 348 12.58 -2.55 -54.34
C TYR A 348 11.30 -3.14 -53.72
N THR A 349 10.93 -4.34 -54.16
CA THR A 349 9.71 -5.05 -53.72
C THR A 349 10.08 -6.26 -52.89
N GLU A 350 9.49 -6.41 -51.71
CA GLU A 350 9.74 -7.52 -50.79
C GLU A 350 8.42 -8.11 -50.26
N LYS A 351 8.40 -9.41 -49.92
CA LYS A 351 7.22 -10.06 -49.34
C LYS A 351 7.33 -10.10 -47.82
N ILE A 352 6.46 -9.37 -47.13
CA ILE A 352 6.34 -9.43 -45.66
C ILE A 352 5.08 -10.24 -45.34
N ASN A 353 5.23 -11.36 -44.62
CA ASN A 353 4.14 -12.29 -44.28
C ASN A 353 3.28 -12.69 -45.50
N GLY A 354 3.92 -12.95 -46.65
CA GLY A 354 3.25 -13.34 -47.88
C GLY A 354 2.65 -12.20 -48.71
N THR A 355 2.60 -10.98 -48.19
CA THR A 355 2.08 -9.80 -48.88
C THR A 355 3.22 -9.01 -49.54
N PRO A 356 3.17 -8.72 -50.86
CA PRO A 356 4.18 -7.92 -51.53
C PRO A 356 4.06 -6.44 -51.15
N VAL A 357 5.17 -5.83 -50.78
CA VAL A 357 5.29 -4.44 -50.33
C VAL A 357 6.42 -3.75 -51.08
N VAL A 358 6.20 -2.51 -51.52
CA VAL A 358 7.23 -1.70 -52.16
C VAL A 358 7.86 -0.78 -51.12
N ILE A 359 9.19 -0.78 -51.07
CA ILE A 359 9.97 0.07 -50.18
C ILE A 359 10.80 1.01 -51.07
N THR A 360 10.65 2.30 -50.84
CA THR A 360 11.44 3.34 -51.52
C THR A 360 12.23 4.12 -50.48
N THR A 361 13.54 4.22 -50.65
CA THR A 361 14.42 5.01 -49.78
C THR A 361 14.92 6.25 -50.51
N GLY A 362 14.92 7.40 -49.84
CA GLY A 362 15.41 8.69 -50.36
C GLY A 362 16.27 9.42 -49.32
N ILE A 363 17.24 10.20 -49.77
CA ILE A 363 18.18 10.91 -48.89
C ILE A 363 17.42 11.99 -48.11
N GLY A 364 17.35 11.82 -46.78
CA GLY A 364 16.77 12.82 -45.87
C GLY A 364 15.26 12.78 -45.66
N ALA A 365 14.56 11.70 -46.02
CA ALA A 365 13.10 11.61 -45.84
C ALA A 365 12.63 10.29 -45.18
N GLU A 366 11.49 10.39 -44.47
CA GLU A 366 10.73 9.31 -43.85
C GLU A 366 10.47 8.12 -44.78
N ILE A 367 10.58 6.91 -44.24
CA ILE A 367 10.28 5.67 -44.97
C ILE A 367 8.77 5.52 -45.08
N SER A 368 8.23 5.64 -46.30
CA SER A 368 6.83 5.37 -46.60
C SER A 368 6.66 3.93 -47.07
N ILE A 369 5.82 3.16 -46.38
CA ILE A 369 5.49 1.77 -46.74
C ILE A 369 4.05 1.74 -47.26
N VAL A 370 3.88 1.35 -48.53
CA VAL A 370 2.56 1.26 -49.17
C VAL A 370 2.27 -0.21 -49.53
N PRO A 371 1.17 -0.81 -49.04
CA PRO A 371 0.76 -2.14 -49.48
C PRO A 371 0.33 -2.11 -50.95
N ILE A 372 0.78 -3.08 -51.76
CA ILE A 372 0.24 -3.26 -53.11
C ILE A 372 -1.06 -4.07 -52.99
N GLY A 373 -2.20 -3.39 -53.07
CA GLY A 373 -3.49 -4.03 -53.22
C GLY A 373 -3.67 -4.56 -54.65
N TYR A 374 -4.14 -5.80 -54.79
CA TYR A 374 -4.68 -6.29 -56.06
C TYR A 374 -6.05 -5.65 -56.27
N VAL A 375 -6.19 -4.79 -57.27
CA VAL A 375 -7.49 -4.32 -57.76
C VAL A 375 -8.10 -5.43 -58.61
N ARG A 376 -9.18 -6.04 -58.14
CA ARG A 376 -10.16 -6.67 -59.03
C ARG A 376 -11.23 -5.61 -59.26
N ALA A 377 -11.43 -5.23 -60.52
CA ALA A 377 -12.43 -4.24 -60.90
C ALA A 377 -13.84 -4.68 -60.47
N GLU A 378 -14.69 -3.69 -60.21
CA GLU A 378 -16.04 -3.73 -59.66
C GLU A 378 -16.08 -3.55 -58.12
N ASP A 379 -16.73 -2.44 -57.72
CA ASP A 379 -16.95 -1.90 -56.38
C ASP A 379 -15.94 -0.85 -55.87
N THR A 380 -16.16 0.38 -56.33
CA THR A 380 -15.67 1.63 -55.73
C THR A 380 -16.51 1.96 -54.50
N GLU A 381 -15.96 1.77 -53.30
CA GLU A 381 -16.19 2.67 -52.16
C GLU A 381 -15.22 2.36 -51.00
N THR A 382 -14.51 3.39 -50.55
CA THR A 382 -13.68 3.49 -49.32
C THR A 382 -12.34 2.71 -49.26
N ILE A 383 -11.23 3.43 -49.48
CA ILE A 383 -9.88 3.04 -49.02
C ILE A 383 -9.54 3.88 -47.78
N PRO A 384 -9.31 3.30 -46.60
CA PRO A 384 -8.62 3.98 -45.52
C PRO A 384 -7.18 3.45 -45.32
N GLU A 385 -6.34 4.40 -44.91
CA GLU A 385 -5.19 4.24 -44.01
C GLU A 385 -3.84 3.75 -44.58
N THR A 386 -3.03 4.76 -44.94
CA THR A 386 -1.57 4.73 -44.84
C THR A 386 -1.13 4.34 -43.42
N ILE A 387 -0.44 3.21 -43.27
CA ILE A 387 0.17 2.82 -41.99
C ILE A 387 1.42 3.69 -41.78
N ARG A 388 1.36 4.66 -40.87
CA ARG A 388 2.54 5.41 -40.38
C ARG A 388 3.27 4.57 -39.32
N LEU A 389 4.51 4.18 -39.62
CA LEU A 389 5.44 3.63 -38.63
C LEU A 389 6.52 4.69 -38.35
N GLU A 390 6.44 5.34 -37.19
CA GLU A 390 7.53 6.17 -36.68
C GLU A 390 8.67 5.26 -36.19
N ILE A 391 9.82 5.34 -36.86
CA ILE A 391 11.07 4.73 -36.37
C ILE A 391 11.92 5.87 -35.83
N VAL A 392 11.97 6.00 -34.49
CA VAL A 392 12.93 6.87 -33.81
C VAL A 392 14.30 6.20 -33.88
N ALA A 393 15.23 6.77 -34.65
CA ALA A 393 16.63 6.39 -34.62
C ALA A 393 17.25 6.83 -33.28
N VAL A 394 17.96 5.94 -32.60
CA VAL A 394 18.80 6.24 -31.43
C VAL A 394 20.14 6.78 -31.89
#